data_AF-A0A2V1BR44-F1
#
_entry.id   AF-A0A2V1BR44-F1
#
_cell.length_a   1.000
_cell.length_b   1.000
_cell.length_c   1.000
_cell.angle_alpha   90.00
_cell.angle_beta   90.00
_cell.angle_gamma   90.00
#
_symmetry.space_group_name_H-M   'P 1'
#
loop_
_entity.id
_entity.type
_entity.pdbx_description
1 polymer ?
#
loop_
_entity_poly.entity_id
_entity_poly.type
_entity_poly.pdbx_seq_one_letter_code
_entity_poly.pdbx_strand_id
1 'polypeptide(L)'
;MRLLQCNNDGDLSLTEFVENDIPKYAILSHRWGAEEVIFRDLIDGTSKVKAGYGKIQFCGEQSRRDGLQHFWVDTCCIDKSNTVEYQHAINSMFRWYRDATKCYVYLPDVSRPRSVLADNSNESWESSFRKSEWFRRGWTLQELIAPASVDFFCKERKLLGNKSNLEQVICETTGIPATALRGSVLSDFSVAERMSWTECRETTYKEDKAYSLLGIFDVYMPLIYGEGKDRALARLREEIDKSSRGFKREDFSVAFSLSNVFDIEHFVARTTELAEIHKGLSGDGSRRIVVLHGLGGIGKTQLAIAYAKRHKDNYSAIFWLNIKDEDSLKQSFAKLAKQISREHPSAIRFSNIDINQNLDEVVDSVKSWLSLPDNTRWLMIYDNYDNPKLSGETDPAAVDITKFLPESYQGSIIITTRSSEVRIGHPIQIRKLGNVDDGLEILLNASRRQGLITDPDAVKLAKELDGLPLALATAGAYLDQTARSFSDYLRLYKESWVRLKETSPELSSYEDRTLYSTWQISFDNIKQRNPLSAHLLGLWAYSCRNAKPRQRI
;
A
#
# COMPACT_ATOMS: atom_id res chain seq x y z
N MET A 1 -10.76 25.78 2.57
CA MET A 1 -12.22 25.90 2.77
C MET A 1 -12.48 27.21 3.50
N ARG A 2 -13.48 28.01 3.09
CA ARG A 2 -13.85 29.23 3.82
C ARG A 2 -15.06 28.99 4.70
N LEU A 3 -15.01 29.46 5.95
CA LEU A 3 -16.11 29.34 6.91
C LEU A 3 -16.54 30.74 7.36
N LEU A 4 -17.83 30.89 7.62
CA LEU A 4 -18.42 32.07 8.23
C LEU A 4 -18.34 31.98 9.75
N GLN A 5 -18.21 33.13 10.37
CA GLN A 5 -18.32 33.32 11.81
C GLN A 5 -19.24 34.51 12.09
N CYS A 6 -20.11 34.38 13.10
CA CYS A 6 -20.87 35.51 13.60
C CYS A 6 -20.06 36.25 14.68
N ASN A 7 -19.75 37.52 14.43
CA ASN A 7 -19.13 38.40 15.41
C ASN A 7 -20.14 38.81 16.49
N ASN A 8 -19.61 39.35 17.60
CA ASN A 8 -20.42 39.80 18.74
C ASN A 8 -21.43 40.90 18.36
N ASP A 9 -21.13 41.69 17.33
CA ASP A 9 -21.98 42.77 16.82
C ASP A 9 -23.07 42.27 15.84
N GLY A 10 -23.14 40.96 15.60
CA GLY A 10 -24.10 40.34 14.67
C GLY A 10 -23.64 40.32 13.21
N ASP A 11 -22.48 40.90 12.91
CA ASP A 11 -21.85 40.88 11.58
C ASP A 11 -21.22 39.52 11.26
N LEU A 12 -21.11 39.23 9.97
CA LEU A 12 -20.53 37.99 9.45
C LEU A 12 -19.10 38.27 8.96
N SER A 13 -18.14 37.49 9.43
CA SER A 13 -16.79 37.44 8.87
C SER A 13 -16.55 36.11 8.17
N LEU A 14 -15.72 36.12 7.13
CA LEU A 14 -15.33 34.95 6.37
C LEU A 14 -13.84 34.67 6.61
N THR A 15 -13.52 33.44 7.01
CA THR A 15 -12.15 33.01 7.33
C THR A 15 -11.78 31.80 6.49
N GLU A 16 -10.57 31.80 5.95
CA GLU A 16 -10.05 30.70 5.13
C GLU A 16 -9.19 29.75 5.96
N PHE A 17 -9.43 28.45 5.80
CA PHE A 17 -8.73 27.37 6.49
C PHE A 17 -8.13 26.40 5.46
N VAL A 18 -6.95 25.85 5.78
CA VAL A 18 -6.22 24.89 4.92
C VAL A 18 -6.30 23.49 5.55
N GLU A 19 -6.71 22.51 4.75
CA GLU A 19 -6.74 21.07 5.05
C GLU A 19 -7.00 20.67 6.52
N ASN A 20 -5.94 20.42 7.30
CA ASN A 20 -6.01 19.85 8.65
C ASN A 20 -6.41 20.85 9.74
N ASP A 21 -6.49 22.15 9.42
CA ASP A 21 -6.77 23.21 10.39
C ASP A 21 -8.25 23.65 10.39
N ILE A 22 -9.14 22.88 9.74
CA ILE A 22 -10.57 23.21 9.68
C ILE A 22 -11.21 22.96 11.07
N PRO A 23 -11.73 24.00 11.76
CA PRO A 23 -12.37 23.85 13.07
C PRO A 23 -13.71 23.13 12.94
N LYS A 24 -14.30 22.69 14.05
CA LYS A 24 -15.68 22.18 14.04
C LYS A 24 -16.64 23.25 13.51
N TYR A 25 -17.51 22.86 12.59
CA TYR A 25 -18.42 23.76 11.91
C TYR A 25 -19.80 23.13 11.65
N ALA A 26 -20.80 24.00 11.49
CA ALA A 26 -22.09 23.63 10.94
C ALA A 26 -22.15 23.89 9.43
N ILE A 27 -23.06 23.24 8.72
CA ILE A 27 -23.25 23.42 7.29
C ILE A 27 -24.73 23.65 6.97
N LEU A 28 -25.03 24.64 6.11
CA LEU A 28 -26.39 24.95 5.70
C LEU A 28 -26.73 24.23 4.38
N SER A 29 -27.70 23.33 4.43
CA SER A 29 -28.37 22.81 3.26
C SER A 29 -29.65 23.60 3.00
N HIS A 30 -29.78 24.15 1.80
CA HIS A 30 -30.94 24.97 1.44
C HIS A 30 -31.18 25.00 -0.05
N ARG A 31 -32.40 25.41 -0.44
CA ARG A 31 -32.70 25.73 -1.84
C ARG A 31 -32.39 27.19 -2.11
N TRP A 32 -31.72 27.46 -3.23
CA TRP A 32 -31.53 28.81 -3.74
C TRP A 32 -32.88 29.44 -4.12
N GLY A 33 -33.13 30.65 -3.65
CA GLY A 33 -34.32 31.46 -3.93
C GLY A 33 -33.98 32.76 -4.65
N ALA A 34 -34.88 33.74 -4.54
CA ALA A 34 -34.64 35.08 -5.06
C ALA A 34 -33.55 35.79 -4.23
N GLU A 35 -32.66 36.51 -4.91
CA GLU A 35 -31.61 37.33 -4.31
C GLU A 35 -30.74 36.56 -3.30
N GLU A 36 -30.08 35.49 -3.76
CA GLU A 36 -29.07 34.82 -2.94
C GLU A 36 -27.86 35.71 -2.67
N VAL A 37 -27.32 35.60 -1.46
CA VAL A 37 -26.07 36.26 -1.08
C VAL A 37 -24.92 35.45 -1.66
N ILE A 38 -24.13 36.08 -2.53
CA ILE A 38 -22.93 35.50 -3.12
C ILE A 38 -21.68 35.97 -2.39
N PHE A 39 -20.54 35.32 -2.65
CA PHE A 39 -19.24 35.66 -2.05
C PHE A 39 -18.94 37.16 -2.12
N ARG A 40 -19.16 37.77 -3.30
CA ARG A 40 -18.92 39.20 -3.53
C ARG A 40 -19.74 40.10 -2.60
N ASP A 41 -20.99 39.75 -2.30
CA ASP A 41 -21.84 40.58 -1.44
C ASP A 41 -21.38 40.58 0.03
N LEU A 42 -20.69 39.53 0.46
CA LEU A 42 -20.07 39.50 1.79
C LEU A 42 -18.85 40.41 1.83
N ILE A 43 -18.01 40.36 0.79
CA ILE A 43 -16.80 41.19 0.70
C ILE A 43 -17.15 42.68 0.57
N ASP A 44 -18.16 42.99 -0.24
CA ASP A 44 -18.59 44.36 -0.53
C ASP A 44 -19.56 44.90 0.55
N GLY A 45 -19.94 44.09 1.55
CA GLY A 45 -20.82 44.49 2.65
C GLY A 45 -22.30 44.69 2.27
N THR A 46 -22.72 44.25 1.08
CA THR A 46 -24.08 44.41 0.55
C THR A 46 -25.01 43.22 0.86
N SER A 47 -24.52 42.22 1.59
CA SER A 47 -25.28 40.99 1.89
C SER A 47 -26.60 41.22 2.64
N LYS A 48 -26.68 42.18 3.57
CA LYS A 48 -27.84 42.38 4.46
C LYS A 48 -29.14 42.79 3.77
N VAL A 49 -29.07 43.40 2.58
CA VAL A 49 -30.25 43.88 1.84
C VAL A 49 -30.91 42.79 1.01
N LYS A 50 -30.24 41.63 0.84
CA LYS A 50 -30.72 40.53 0.00
C LYS A 50 -31.65 39.60 0.77
N ALA A 51 -32.72 39.14 0.12
CA ALA A 51 -33.67 38.20 0.71
C ALA A 51 -33.01 36.89 1.20
N GLY A 52 -31.96 36.41 0.52
CA GLY A 52 -31.20 35.22 0.90
C GLY A 52 -30.46 35.34 2.25
N TYR A 53 -30.19 36.56 2.74
CA TYR A 53 -29.45 36.79 3.98
C TYR A 53 -30.11 36.15 5.20
N GLY A 54 -31.44 36.09 5.22
CA GLY A 54 -32.20 35.51 6.34
C GLY A 54 -31.86 34.04 6.62
N LYS A 55 -31.46 33.27 5.60
CA LYS A 55 -31.05 31.86 5.75
C LYS A 55 -29.66 31.74 6.38
N ILE A 56 -28.75 32.63 5.98
CA ILE A 56 -27.38 32.71 6.53
C ILE A 56 -27.44 33.12 8.00
N GLN A 57 -28.24 34.14 8.31
CA GLN A 57 -28.47 34.56 9.68
C GLN A 57 -29.06 33.43 10.53
N PHE A 58 -30.06 32.72 10.01
CA PHE A 58 -30.60 31.53 10.68
C PHE A 58 -29.51 30.49 10.97
N CYS A 59 -28.66 30.16 9.99
CA CYS A 59 -27.58 29.20 10.17
C CYS A 59 -26.59 29.64 11.26
N GLY A 60 -26.19 30.90 11.26
CA GLY A 60 -25.31 31.46 12.29
C GLY A 60 -25.93 31.47 13.69
N GLU A 61 -27.21 31.83 13.79
CA GLU A 61 -27.99 31.77 15.03
C GLU A 61 -28.08 30.35 15.59
N GLN A 62 -28.39 29.38 14.74
CA GLN A 62 -28.51 27.99 15.14
C GLN A 62 -27.15 27.38 15.49
N SER A 63 -26.10 27.68 14.71
CA SER A 63 -24.72 27.27 15.00
C SER A 63 -24.28 27.72 16.40
N ARG A 64 -24.56 28.97 16.76
CA ARG A 64 -24.25 29.51 18.09
C ARG A 64 -24.99 28.77 19.20
N ARG A 65 -26.27 28.44 19.00
CA ARG A 65 -27.07 27.67 19.98
C ARG A 65 -26.49 26.29 20.22
N ASP A 66 -25.95 25.67 19.17
CA ASP A 66 -25.34 24.34 19.22
C ASP A 66 -23.84 24.38 19.56
N GLY A 67 -23.32 25.54 19.98
CA GLY A 67 -21.93 25.71 20.44
C GLY A 67 -20.87 25.73 19.33
N LEU A 68 -21.28 25.93 18.08
CA LEU A 68 -20.41 26.01 16.91
C LEU A 68 -20.14 27.46 16.54
N GLN A 69 -18.86 27.85 16.55
CA GLN A 69 -18.44 29.21 16.17
C GLN A 69 -18.44 29.43 14.66
N HIS A 70 -18.17 28.38 13.90
CA HIS A 70 -18.01 28.44 12.44
C HIS A 70 -19.15 27.72 11.74
N PHE A 71 -19.54 28.22 10.58
CA PHE A 71 -20.52 27.56 9.72
C PHE A 71 -20.25 27.81 8.23
N TRP A 72 -20.83 26.99 7.37
CA TRP A 72 -20.61 27.04 5.92
C TRP A 72 -21.91 27.15 5.16
N VAL A 73 -21.89 27.94 4.08
CA VAL A 73 -22.99 28.14 3.14
C VAL A 73 -22.45 28.21 1.72
N ASP A 74 -22.92 27.33 0.83
CA ASP A 74 -22.41 27.17 -0.55
C ASP A 74 -22.55 28.43 -1.41
N THR A 75 -23.57 29.26 -1.15
CA THR A 75 -23.84 30.46 -1.93
C THR A 75 -22.75 31.52 -1.78
N CYS A 76 -22.17 31.65 -0.59
CA CYS A 76 -21.29 32.76 -0.24
C CYS A 76 -19.92 32.35 0.33
N CYS A 77 -19.71 31.09 0.69
CA CYS A 77 -18.39 30.57 1.10
C CYS A 77 -17.52 30.12 -0.10
N ILE A 78 -18.11 30.03 -1.29
CA ILE A 78 -17.41 29.69 -2.54
C ILE A 78 -17.41 30.90 -3.47
N ASP A 79 -16.23 31.29 -3.95
CA ASP A 79 -16.12 32.24 -5.06
C ASP A 79 -16.41 31.53 -6.39
N LYS A 80 -17.67 31.59 -6.81
CA LYS A 80 -18.14 30.98 -8.06
C LYS A 80 -17.61 31.69 -9.31
N SER A 81 -17.01 32.87 -9.18
CA SER A 81 -16.36 33.56 -10.31
C SER A 81 -14.97 32.98 -10.62
N ASN A 82 -14.36 32.32 -9.64
CA ASN A 82 -13.10 31.61 -9.79
C ASN A 82 -13.38 30.15 -10.18
N THR A 83 -13.13 29.80 -11.45
CA THR A 83 -13.42 28.46 -11.99
C THR A 83 -12.62 27.35 -11.31
N VAL A 84 -11.37 27.62 -10.90
CA VAL A 84 -10.52 26.65 -10.19
C VAL A 84 -11.09 26.37 -8.80
N GLU A 85 -11.44 27.42 -8.07
CA GLU A 85 -12.05 27.29 -6.75
C GLU A 85 -13.42 26.59 -6.84
N TYR A 86 -14.26 26.99 -7.79
CA TYR A 86 -15.57 26.40 -7.99
C TYR A 86 -15.49 24.91 -8.31
N GLN A 87 -14.56 24.50 -9.19
CA GLN A 87 -14.32 23.09 -9.49
C GLN A 87 -13.80 22.32 -8.28
N HIS A 88 -12.86 22.89 -7.52
CA HIS A 88 -12.36 22.29 -6.28
C HIS A 88 -13.48 22.12 -5.24
N ALA A 89 -14.34 23.13 -5.09
CA ALA A 89 -15.44 23.13 -4.14
C ALA A 89 -16.48 22.06 -4.45
N ILE A 90 -16.89 21.92 -5.71
CA ILE A 90 -17.83 20.89 -6.13
C ILE A 90 -17.28 19.48 -5.90
N ASN A 91 -16.01 19.24 -6.22
CA ASN A 91 -15.36 17.94 -5.95
C ASN A 91 -15.14 17.67 -4.45
N SER A 92 -15.16 18.71 -3.62
CA SER A 92 -15.00 18.59 -2.16
C SER A 92 -16.32 18.59 -1.39
N MET A 93 -17.45 18.89 -2.04
CA MET A 93 -18.71 19.21 -1.38
C MET A 93 -19.21 18.05 -0.50
N PHE A 94 -19.18 16.82 -1.01
CA PHE A 94 -19.57 15.64 -0.25
C PHE A 94 -18.75 15.49 1.04
N ARG A 95 -17.43 15.70 0.95
CA ARG A 95 -16.52 15.65 2.10
C ARG A 95 -16.86 16.73 3.11
N TRP A 96 -17.11 17.96 2.66
CA TRP A 96 -17.51 19.05 3.54
C TRP A 96 -18.84 18.78 4.27
N TYR A 97 -19.82 18.20 3.58
CA TYR A 97 -21.06 17.79 4.24
C TYR A 97 -20.84 16.64 5.22
N ARG A 98 -20.01 15.65 4.86
CA ARG A 98 -19.68 14.51 5.73
C ARG A 98 -18.97 14.92 7.02
N ASP A 99 -18.00 15.83 6.90
CA ASP A 99 -17.12 16.23 8.00
C ASP A 99 -17.74 17.35 8.87
N ALA A 100 -18.87 17.94 8.45
CA ALA A 100 -19.61 18.91 9.25
C ALA A 100 -20.17 18.29 10.54
N THR A 101 -20.10 19.03 11.64
CA THR A 101 -20.63 18.56 12.95
C THR A 101 -22.16 18.53 12.95
N LYS A 102 -22.79 19.49 12.26
CA LYS A 102 -24.24 19.62 12.11
C LYS A 102 -24.60 20.11 10.71
N CYS A 103 -25.54 19.45 10.04
CA CYS A 103 -26.17 19.96 8.83
C CYS A 103 -27.56 20.50 9.18
N TYR A 104 -27.79 21.79 8.92
CA TYR A 104 -29.11 22.41 9.08
C TYR A 104 -29.79 22.49 7.73
N VAL A 105 -30.95 21.85 7.59
CA VAL A 105 -31.78 21.93 6.38
C VAL A 105 -32.87 22.96 6.60
N TYR A 106 -32.86 24.03 5.81
CA TYR A 106 -33.88 25.08 5.88
C TYR A 106 -34.91 24.91 4.75
N LEU A 107 -36.18 24.67 5.13
CA LEU A 107 -37.29 24.38 4.24
C LEU A 107 -38.28 25.57 4.19
N PRO A 108 -38.14 26.50 3.24
CA PRO A 108 -39.00 27.70 3.16
C PRO A 108 -40.43 27.40 2.71
N ASP A 109 -40.69 26.21 2.17
CA ASP A 109 -41.97 25.71 1.66
C ASP A 109 -42.73 24.84 2.66
N VAL A 110 -42.12 24.56 3.82
CA VAL A 110 -42.76 23.88 4.95
C VAL A 110 -43.04 24.90 6.03
N SER A 111 -44.28 25.00 6.47
CA SER A 111 -44.69 25.87 7.58
C SER A 111 -45.25 25.02 8.71
N ARG A 112 -44.97 25.40 9.95
CA ARG A 112 -45.56 24.77 11.13
C ARG A 112 -46.60 25.71 11.75
N PRO A 113 -47.92 25.51 11.50
CA PRO A 113 -48.95 26.37 12.04
C PRO A 113 -48.84 26.44 13.57
N ARG A 114 -49.10 27.61 14.15
CA ARG A 114 -49.37 27.72 15.60
C ARG A 114 -50.78 27.16 15.83
N SER A 115 -50.93 25.86 16.11
CA SER A 115 -52.19 25.41 16.70
C SER A 115 -52.23 25.91 18.15
N VAL A 116 -53.35 26.54 18.51
CA VAL A 116 -53.66 27.08 19.86
C VAL A 116 -54.16 25.95 20.79
N LEU A 117 -54.25 24.72 20.28
CA LEU A 117 -54.60 23.53 21.05
C LEU A 117 -53.55 22.46 20.77
N ALA A 118 -53.08 21.86 21.86
CA ALA A 118 -52.08 20.81 21.90
C ALA A 118 -52.65 19.50 21.34
N ASP A 119 -52.88 19.44 20.03
CA ASP A 119 -53.09 18.18 19.34
C ASP A 119 -51.74 17.64 18.87
N ASN A 120 -51.38 16.49 19.43
CA ASN A 120 -50.18 15.70 19.17
C ASN A 120 -50.14 15.05 17.76
N SER A 121 -50.82 15.60 16.76
CA SER A 121 -50.76 15.07 15.40
C SER A 121 -49.60 15.71 14.64
N ASN A 122 -48.49 14.98 14.51
CA ASN A 122 -47.40 15.29 13.57
C ASN A 122 -47.88 15.44 12.11
N GLU A 123 -49.11 15.04 11.80
CA GLU A 123 -49.72 15.06 10.46
C GLU A 123 -49.79 16.45 9.81
N SER A 124 -49.83 17.55 10.59
CA SER A 124 -50.14 18.89 10.04
C SER A 124 -49.05 19.47 9.14
N TRP A 125 -47.76 19.20 9.42
CA TRP A 125 -46.62 19.72 8.64
C TRP A 125 -45.94 18.63 7.83
N GLU A 126 -46.13 17.36 8.21
CA GLU A 126 -45.52 16.21 7.56
C GLU A 126 -45.94 16.10 6.08
N SER A 127 -47.20 16.39 5.75
CA SER A 127 -47.67 16.40 4.35
C SER A 127 -46.89 17.40 3.49
N SER A 128 -46.64 18.61 4.01
CA SER A 128 -45.84 19.62 3.33
C SER A 128 -44.36 19.25 3.29
N PHE A 129 -43.84 18.61 4.34
CA PHE A 129 -42.47 18.09 4.38
C PHE A 129 -42.21 17.06 3.28
N ARG A 130 -43.10 16.07 3.14
CA ARG A 130 -43.02 15.03 2.08
C ARG A 130 -43.09 15.62 0.66
N LYS A 131 -43.74 16.77 0.51
CA LYS A 131 -43.89 17.49 -0.77
C LYS A 131 -42.82 18.57 -0.98
N SER A 132 -41.90 18.75 -0.02
CA SER A 132 -40.94 19.84 -0.09
C SER A 132 -40.07 19.71 -1.34
N GLU A 133 -39.88 20.83 -2.02
CA GLU A 133 -39.04 20.92 -3.21
C GLU A 133 -37.58 20.59 -2.88
N TRP A 134 -37.15 20.69 -1.62
CA TRP A 134 -35.81 20.31 -1.19
C TRP A 134 -35.49 18.85 -1.51
N PHE A 135 -36.44 17.93 -1.33
CA PHE A 135 -36.28 16.51 -1.67
C PHE A 135 -36.18 16.27 -3.19
N ARG A 136 -36.63 17.24 -4.00
CA ARG A 136 -36.58 17.18 -5.46
C ARG A 136 -35.34 17.85 -6.04
N ARG A 137 -34.40 18.41 -5.26
CA ARG A 137 -33.19 19.02 -5.82
C ARG A 137 -32.08 17.98 -5.97
N GLY A 138 -31.29 18.04 -7.04
CA GLY A 138 -30.19 17.10 -7.29
C GLY A 138 -29.12 17.13 -6.19
N TRP A 139 -28.55 18.31 -5.92
CA TRP A 139 -27.45 18.50 -4.97
C TRP A 139 -27.81 18.11 -3.53
N THR A 140 -29.06 18.32 -3.11
CA THR A 140 -29.52 17.99 -1.74
C THR A 140 -29.47 16.49 -1.42
N LEU A 141 -29.25 15.62 -2.42
CA LEU A 141 -29.01 14.20 -2.20
C LEU A 141 -27.75 13.97 -1.37
N GLN A 142 -26.64 14.59 -1.77
CA GLN A 142 -25.38 14.49 -1.04
C GLN A 142 -25.49 15.16 0.34
N GLU A 143 -26.24 16.26 0.42
CA GLU A 143 -26.46 17.03 1.66
C GLU A 143 -27.31 16.26 2.69
N LEU A 144 -28.12 15.31 2.23
CA LEU A 144 -28.89 14.38 3.07
C LEU A 144 -28.05 13.18 3.53
N ILE A 145 -27.32 12.57 2.59
CA ILE A 145 -26.62 11.30 2.80
C ILE A 145 -25.30 11.49 3.53
N ALA A 146 -24.49 12.48 3.12
CA ALA A 146 -23.11 12.61 3.59
C ALA A 146 -23.00 12.94 5.10
N PRO A 147 -23.74 13.91 5.67
CA PRO A 147 -23.57 14.29 7.07
C PRO A 147 -24.08 13.21 8.04
N ALA A 148 -23.38 13.03 9.15
CA ALA A 148 -23.87 12.16 10.23
C ALA A 148 -25.13 12.71 10.90
N SER A 149 -25.23 14.04 11.08
CA SER A 149 -26.37 14.72 11.72
C SER A 149 -27.02 15.71 10.75
N VAL A 150 -28.33 15.56 10.53
CA VAL A 150 -29.14 16.50 9.73
C VAL A 150 -30.38 16.89 10.52
N ASP A 151 -30.56 18.20 10.76
CA ASP A 151 -31.68 18.78 11.50
C ASP A 151 -32.54 19.63 10.54
N PHE A 152 -33.84 19.36 10.46
CA PHE A 152 -34.76 20.00 9.52
C PHE A 152 -35.55 21.13 10.17
N PHE A 153 -35.55 22.30 9.54
CA PHE A 153 -36.21 23.51 10.03
C PHE A 153 -37.22 24.03 9.02
N CYS A 154 -38.38 24.46 9.51
CA CYS A 154 -39.41 25.09 8.70
C CYS A 154 -39.09 26.56 8.41
N LYS A 155 -39.93 27.19 7.58
CA LYS A 155 -39.91 28.63 7.26
C LYS A 155 -39.86 29.53 8.51
N GLU A 156 -40.51 29.14 9.60
CA GLU A 156 -40.51 29.89 10.86
C GLU A 156 -39.27 29.63 11.74
N ARG A 157 -38.22 28.99 11.20
CA ARG A 157 -36.98 28.62 11.90
C ARG A 157 -37.21 27.68 13.09
N LYS A 158 -38.28 26.88 13.06
CA LYS A 158 -38.57 25.87 14.11
C LYS A 158 -38.10 24.50 13.66
N LEU A 159 -37.54 23.74 14.59
CA LEU A 159 -37.15 22.35 14.38
C LEU A 159 -38.40 21.50 14.12
N LEU A 160 -38.36 20.76 13.01
CA LEU A 160 -39.35 19.75 12.62
C LEU A 160 -38.94 18.36 13.13
N GLY A 161 -37.65 18.05 13.02
CA GLY A 161 -37.06 16.80 13.46
C GLY A 161 -35.65 16.65 12.91
N ASN A 162 -35.03 15.48 13.13
CA ASN A 162 -33.71 15.15 12.62
C ASN A 162 -33.76 13.90 11.73
N LYS A 163 -32.66 13.59 11.04
CA LYS A 163 -32.55 12.46 10.13
C LYS A 163 -32.99 11.13 10.74
N SER A 164 -32.64 10.89 12.01
CA SER A 164 -32.98 9.64 12.71
C SER A 164 -34.46 9.56 13.07
N ASN A 165 -35.04 10.65 13.59
CA ASN A 165 -36.45 10.69 14.00
C ASN A 165 -37.41 10.69 12.81
N LEU A 166 -36.99 11.24 11.67
CA LEU A 166 -37.78 11.32 10.44
C LEU A 166 -37.38 10.25 9.41
N GLU A 167 -36.58 9.25 9.81
CA GLU A 167 -36.01 8.25 8.90
C GLU A 167 -37.07 7.58 8.03
N GLN A 168 -38.17 7.10 8.64
CA GLN A 168 -39.25 6.44 7.90
C GLN A 168 -39.86 7.36 6.84
N VAL A 169 -40.19 8.60 7.23
CA VAL A 169 -40.77 9.61 6.32
C VAL A 169 -39.81 9.91 5.16
N ILE A 170 -38.51 10.04 5.45
CA ILE A 170 -37.47 10.31 4.45
C ILE A 170 -37.31 9.11 3.50
N CYS A 171 -37.27 7.88 4.00
CA CYS A 171 -37.20 6.66 3.19
C CYS A 171 -38.39 6.58 2.22
N GLU A 172 -39.61 6.79 2.72
CA GLU A 172 -40.83 6.74 1.91
C GLU A 172 -40.88 7.86 0.85
N THR A 173 -40.36 9.05 1.17
CA THR A 173 -40.35 10.19 0.23
C THR A 173 -39.25 10.08 -0.82
N THR A 174 -38.09 9.50 -0.49
CA THR A 174 -36.91 9.54 -1.36
C THR A 174 -36.57 8.20 -2.02
N GLY A 175 -37.09 7.09 -1.50
CA GLY A 175 -36.68 5.74 -1.91
C GLY A 175 -35.28 5.34 -1.42
N ILE A 176 -34.62 6.16 -0.60
CA ILE A 176 -33.29 5.86 -0.05
C ILE A 176 -33.45 4.88 1.13
N PRO A 177 -32.69 3.77 1.18
CA PRO A 177 -32.75 2.83 2.30
C PRO A 177 -32.36 3.45 3.64
N ALA A 178 -33.02 3.00 4.72
CA ALA A 178 -32.70 3.44 6.09
C ALA A 178 -31.22 3.20 6.45
N THR A 179 -30.62 2.11 5.97
CA THR A 179 -29.19 1.80 6.17
C THR A 179 -28.28 2.88 5.57
N ALA A 180 -28.60 3.42 4.39
CA ALA A 180 -27.86 4.52 3.80
C ALA A 180 -28.00 5.80 4.63
N LEU A 181 -29.20 6.11 5.13
CA LEU A 181 -29.43 7.29 5.98
C LEU A 181 -28.67 7.20 7.32
N ARG A 182 -28.48 6.00 7.86
CA ARG A 182 -27.70 5.71 9.07
C ARG A 182 -26.18 5.72 8.86
N GLY A 183 -25.70 5.86 7.62
CA GLY A 183 -24.28 5.96 7.31
C GLY A 183 -23.58 4.65 6.98
N SER A 184 -24.30 3.62 6.49
CA SER A 184 -23.66 2.46 5.85
C SER A 184 -22.72 2.89 4.72
N VAL A 185 -21.69 2.08 4.45
CA VAL A 185 -20.73 2.38 3.39
C VAL A 185 -21.46 2.40 2.04
N LEU A 186 -21.32 3.48 1.28
CA LEU A 186 -22.08 3.66 0.03
C LEU A 186 -21.76 2.61 -1.03
N SER A 187 -20.58 1.98 -0.96
CA SER A 187 -20.21 0.86 -1.84
C SER A 187 -21.02 -0.41 -1.62
N ASP A 188 -21.68 -0.55 -0.47
CA ASP A 188 -22.55 -1.71 -0.18
C ASP A 188 -23.84 -1.68 -1.00
N PHE A 189 -24.20 -0.51 -1.55
CA PHE A 189 -25.34 -0.32 -2.43
C PHE A 189 -24.90 -0.41 -3.89
N SER A 190 -25.69 -1.13 -4.69
CA SER A 190 -25.39 -1.33 -6.11
C SER A 190 -25.34 0.00 -6.88
N VAL A 191 -24.63 0.02 -8.02
CA VAL A 191 -24.59 1.22 -8.87
C VAL A 191 -26.00 1.62 -9.33
N ALA A 192 -26.83 0.64 -9.69
CA ALA A 192 -28.20 0.87 -10.10
C ALA A 192 -29.05 1.49 -8.97
N GLU A 193 -28.88 1.01 -7.74
CA GLU A 193 -29.58 1.53 -6.57
C GLU A 193 -29.15 2.97 -6.23
N ARG A 194 -27.85 3.26 -6.23
CA ARG A 194 -27.37 4.64 -6.01
C ARG A 194 -27.80 5.60 -7.12
N MET A 195 -27.88 5.11 -8.36
CA MET A 195 -28.44 5.89 -9.48
C MET A 195 -29.93 6.17 -9.31
N SER A 196 -30.71 5.24 -8.75
CA SER A 196 -32.16 5.42 -8.60
C SER A 196 -32.49 6.56 -7.62
N TRP A 197 -31.62 6.84 -6.64
CA TRP A 197 -31.80 7.93 -5.66
C TRP A 197 -31.88 9.34 -6.27
N THR A 198 -31.49 9.51 -7.55
CA THR A 198 -31.58 10.79 -8.27
C THR A 198 -32.75 10.88 -9.26
N GLU A 199 -33.51 9.80 -9.49
CA GLU A 199 -34.53 9.75 -10.55
C GLU A 199 -35.58 10.85 -10.42
N CYS A 200 -36.14 11.02 -9.21
CA CYS A 200 -37.18 12.03 -8.93
C CYS A 200 -36.62 13.44 -8.61
N ARG A 201 -35.31 13.65 -8.77
CA ARG A 201 -34.67 14.95 -8.50
C ARG A 201 -34.59 15.81 -9.76
N GLU A 202 -34.35 17.10 -9.63
CA GLU A 202 -34.29 18.10 -10.67
C GLU A 202 -33.08 19.02 -10.44
N THR A 203 -32.49 19.50 -11.52
CA THR A 203 -31.30 20.36 -11.49
C THR A 203 -31.50 21.56 -12.40
N THR A 204 -30.88 22.69 -12.03
CA THR A 204 -30.93 23.92 -12.84
C THR A 204 -30.10 23.75 -14.10
N TYR A 205 -28.84 23.32 -13.95
CA TYR A 205 -28.03 22.89 -15.08
C TYR A 205 -28.28 21.42 -15.36
N LYS A 206 -28.45 21.08 -16.64
CA LYS A 206 -28.74 19.70 -17.07
C LYS A 206 -27.60 18.74 -16.73
N GLU A 207 -26.36 19.23 -16.72
CA GLU A 207 -25.13 18.49 -16.37
C GLU A 207 -25.04 18.14 -14.87
N ASP A 208 -25.64 18.97 -13.99
CA ASP A 208 -25.65 18.71 -12.55
C ASP A 208 -26.37 17.41 -12.18
N LYS A 209 -27.17 16.84 -13.10
CA LYS A 209 -27.70 15.49 -12.94
C LYS A 209 -26.61 14.43 -12.76
N ALA A 210 -25.44 14.65 -13.36
CA ALA A 210 -24.26 13.83 -13.15
C ALA A 210 -23.40 14.36 -12.00
N TYR A 211 -23.14 15.67 -11.96
CA TYR A 211 -22.19 16.23 -10.98
C TYR A 211 -22.68 16.12 -9.52
N SER A 212 -23.99 16.15 -9.30
CA SER A 212 -24.60 15.90 -7.98
C SER A 212 -24.50 14.44 -7.51
N LEU A 213 -23.86 13.56 -8.27
CA LEU A 213 -23.59 12.16 -7.89
C LEU A 213 -22.12 11.87 -7.59
N LEU A 214 -21.19 12.79 -7.84
CA LEU A 214 -19.75 12.56 -7.69
C LEU A 214 -19.38 12.01 -6.32
N GLY A 215 -19.90 12.62 -5.25
CA GLY A 215 -19.66 12.16 -3.88
C GLY A 215 -20.37 10.87 -3.49
N ILE A 216 -21.52 10.57 -4.11
CA ILE A 216 -22.26 9.31 -3.88
C ILE A 216 -21.49 8.11 -4.45
N PHE A 217 -20.74 8.33 -5.52
CA PHE A 217 -19.91 7.33 -6.18
C PHE A 217 -18.42 7.40 -5.83
N ASP A 218 -18.01 8.40 -5.05
CA ASP A 218 -16.61 8.69 -4.72
C ASP A 218 -15.72 8.77 -5.97
N VAL A 219 -16.13 9.60 -6.93
CA VAL A 219 -15.43 9.82 -8.21
C VAL A 219 -15.16 11.30 -8.46
N TYR A 220 -14.15 11.59 -9.27
CA TYR A 220 -13.73 12.95 -9.60
C TYR A 220 -13.73 13.14 -11.12
N MET A 221 -14.30 14.24 -11.61
CA MET A 221 -14.24 14.59 -13.03
C MET A 221 -14.33 16.10 -13.24
N PRO A 222 -13.73 16.64 -14.32
CA PRO A 222 -13.88 18.05 -14.69
C PRO A 222 -15.34 18.44 -14.98
N LEU A 223 -15.76 19.61 -14.47
CA LEU A 223 -17.07 20.19 -14.75
C LEU A 223 -17.02 20.92 -16.08
N ILE A 224 -17.80 20.47 -17.06
CA ILE A 224 -17.89 21.06 -18.40
C ILE A 224 -19.33 21.48 -18.65
N TYR A 225 -19.71 22.62 -18.08
CA TYR A 225 -21.03 23.21 -18.32
C TYR A 225 -21.20 23.54 -19.80
N GLY A 226 -22.27 23.04 -20.42
CA GLY A 226 -22.50 23.11 -21.86
C GLY A 226 -22.28 21.79 -22.59
N GLU A 227 -21.66 20.78 -21.96
CA GLU A 227 -21.45 19.46 -22.59
C GLU A 227 -22.75 18.66 -22.81
N GLY A 228 -23.83 18.99 -22.09
CA GLY A 228 -25.08 18.26 -22.16
C GLY A 228 -25.19 17.15 -21.10
N LYS A 229 -26.42 16.96 -20.61
CA LYS A 229 -26.76 15.92 -19.61
C LYS A 229 -26.25 14.54 -20.00
N ASP A 230 -26.48 14.12 -21.23
CA ASP A 230 -26.17 12.75 -21.66
C ASP A 230 -24.65 12.49 -21.71
N ARG A 231 -23.87 13.49 -22.13
CA ARG A 231 -22.40 13.41 -22.12
C ARG A 231 -21.83 13.44 -20.70
N ALA A 232 -22.36 14.32 -19.85
CA ALA A 232 -21.98 14.37 -18.43
C ALA A 232 -22.29 13.04 -17.72
N LEU A 233 -23.46 12.43 -17.97
CA LEU A 233 -23.83 11.12 -17.43
C LEU A 233 -22.97 9.99 -18.02
N ALA A 234 -22.61 10.05 -19.31
CA ALA A 234 -21.72 9.06 -19.92
C ALA A 234 -20.33 9.09 -19.26
N ARG A 235 -19.76 10.27 -19.04
CA ARG A 235 -18.48 10.43 -18.33
C ARG A 235 -18.58 9.99 -16.88
N LEU A 236 -19.67 10.33 -16.18
CA LEU A 236 -19.91 9.83 -14.82
C LEU A 236 -19.92 8.29 -14.80
N ARG A 237 -20.64 7.65 -15.72
CA ARG A 237 -20.65 6.19 -15.84
C ARG A 237 -19.26 5.63 -16.15
N GLU A 238 -18.49 6.30 -16.99
CA GLU A 238 -17.10 5.92 -17.27
C GLU A 238 -16.24 6.00 -16.00
N GLU A 239 -16.37 7.06 -15.19
CA GLU A 239 -15.66 7.19 -13.91
C GLU A 239 -16.16 6.17 -12.87
N ILE A 240 -17.45 5.86 -12.85
CA ILE A 240 -18.01 4.80 -11.99
C ILE A 240 -17.53 3.43 -12.43
N ASP A 241 -17.44 3.16 -13.73
CA ASP A 241 -16.87 1.93 -14.26
C ASP A 241 -15.36 1.87 -13.94
N LYS A 242 -14.63 2.98 -14.06
CA LYS A 242 -13.24 3.13 -13.60
C LYS A 242 -13.09 3.04 -12.09
N SER A 243 -14.15 3.23 -11.30
CA SER A 243 -14.12 3.10 -9.83
C SER A 243 -14.57 1.73 -9.35
N SER A 244 -15.55 1.11 -10.03
CA SER A 244 -16.11 -0.23 -9.77
C SER A 244 -15.27 -1.36 -10.35
N ARG A 245 -14.47 -1.10 -11.39
CA ARG A 245 -13.33 -1.94 -11.77
C ARG A 245 -12.15 -1.80 -10.78
N GLY A 246 -12.37 -1.08 -9.66
CA GLY A 246 -11.35 -0.33 -8.96
C GLY A 246 -10.91 0.83 -9.85
N PHE A 247 -10.59 2.00 -9.30
CA PHE A 247 -9.18 2.37 -9.38
C PHE A 247 -8.36 1.09 -9.24
N LYS A 248 -8.07 0.46 -10.38
CA LYS A 248 -6.73 0.02 -10.55
C LYS A 248 -5.90 1.32 -10.47
N ARG A 249 -5.48 1.75 -9.25
CA ARG A 249 -4.03 1.65 -9.03
C ARG A 249 -3.77 0.29 -9.60
N GLU A 250 -3.17 0.14 -10.79
CA GLU A 250 -2.76 -1.20 -11.22
C GLU A 250 -2.21 -1.79 -9.95
N ASP A 251 -2.94 -2.72 -9.31
CA ASP A 251 -2.39 -3.26 -8.09
C ASP A 251 -1.31 -4.03 -8.79
N PHE A 252 -0.10 -3.49 -8.78
CA PHE A 252 1.05 -4.03 -9.47
C PHE A 252 1.42 -5.36 -8.78
N SER A 253 0.42 -6.01 -8.14
CA SER A 253 0.29 -7.31 -7.60
C SER A 253 0.69 -8.28 -8.67
N VAL A 254 1.82 -8.88 -8.39
CA VAL A 254 2.27 -10.08 -9.05
C VAL A 254 2.40 -11.11 -7.95
N ALA A 255 1.77 -12.27 -8.14
CA ALA A 255 1.76 -13.32 -7.14
C ALA A 255 3.19 -13.64 -6.68
N PHE A 256 3.45 -13.49 -5.38
CA PHE A 256 4.75 -13.79 -4.81
C PHE A 256 5.06 -15.29 -4.96
N SER A 257 6.19 -15.62 -5.58
CA SER A 257 6.63 -16.99 -5.78
C SER A 257 8.12 -17.14 -5.45
N LEU A 258 8.42 -18.11 -4.59
CA LEU A 258 9.78 -18.57 -4.29
C LEU A 258 10.13 -19.86 -5.04
N SER A 259 9.41 -20.24 -6.10
CA SER A 259 9.56 -21.55 -6.77
C SER A 259 10.98 -21.87 -7.27
N ASN A 260 11.84 -20.86 -7.41
CA ASN A 260 13.22 -21.00 -7.88
C ASN A 260 14.27 -20.76 -6.78
N VAL A 261 13.86 -20.61 -5.53
CA VAL A 261 14.73 -20.30 -4.39
C VAL A 261 14.55 -21.38 -3.33
N PHE A 262 15.67 -21.89 -2.82
CA PHE A 262 15.62 -22.82 -1.70
C PHE A 262 15.31 -22.06 -0.41
N ASP A 263 14.17 -22.35 0.17
CA ASP A 263 13.66 -21.74 1.38
C ASP A 263 13.70 -22.76 2.52
N ILE A 264 14.16 -22.32 3.70
CA ILE A 264 14.25 -23.17 4.89
C ILE A 264 12.98 -23.05 5.73
N GLU A 265 12.56 -24.17 6.32
CA GLU A 265 11.39 -24.21 7.19
C GLU A 265 11.60 -23.42 8.50
N HIS A 266 12.82 -23.46 9.03
CA HIS A 266 13.18 -22.83 10.30
C HIS A 266 14.31 -21.81 10.14
N PHE A 267 13.94 -20.53 10.10
CA PHE A 267 14.88 -19.40 10.11
C PHE A 267 15.17 -18.98 11.54
N VAL A 268 16.45 -18.93 11.91
CA VAL A 268 16.92 -18.69 13.29
C VAL A 268 17.60 -17.32 13.41
N ALA A 269 17.31 -16.63 14.52
CA ALA A 269 17.92 -15.36 14.94
C ALA A 269 17.75 -14.19 13.93
N ARG A 270 18.74 -13.28 13.89
CA ARG A 270 18.84 -12.14 12.94
C ARG A 270 17.74 -11.08 13.04
N THR A 271 17.12 -10.93 14.21
CA THR A 271 16.07 -9.91 14.42
C THR A 271 16.59 -8.49 14.25
N THR A 272 17.84 -8.24 14.66
CA THR A 272 18.55 -6.97 14.48
C THR A 272 18.74 -6.62 13.01
N GLU A 273 19.28 -7.56 12.22
CA GLU A 273 19.51 -7.35 10.79
C GLU A 273 18.20 -7.21 10.02
N LEU A 274 17.15 -7.95 10.39
CA LEU A 274 15.80 -7.75 9.82
C LEU A 274 15.25 -6.34 10.09
N ALA A 275 15.45 -5.81 11.30
CA ALA A 275 15.03 -4.46 11.65
C ALA A 275 15.86 -3.40 10.89
N GLU A 276 17.16 -3.63 10.71
CA GLU A 276 18.02 -2.76 9.90
C GLU A 276 17.63 -2.76 8.42
N ILE A 277 17.27 -3.92 7.84
CA ILE A 277 16.72 -3.99 6.48
C ILE A 277 15.44 -3.15 6.40
N HIS A 278 14.51 -3.32 7.34
CA HIS A 278 13.26 -2.57 7.33
C HIS A 278 13.49 -1.07 7.42
N LYS A 279 14.41 -0.64 8.28
CA LYS A 279 14.81 0.77 8.41
C LYS A 279 15.45 1.31 7.13
N GLY A 280 16.38 0.56 6.52
CA GLY A 280 17.05 0.95 5.28
C GLY A 280 16.12 1.01 4.06
N LEU A 281 14.98 0.32 4.12
CA LEU A 281 13.93 0.38 3.10
C LEU A 281 12.79 1.35 3.45
N SER A 282 12.81 1.99 4.62
CA SER A 282 11.84 3.00 5.03
C SER A 282 12.29 4.38 4.53
N GLY A 283 11.47 5.02 3.69
CA GLY A 283 11.89 6.15 2.86
C GLY A 283 12.22 7.44 3.63
N ASP A 284 13.40 8.00 3.37
CA ASP A 284 13.86 9.32 3.79
C ASP A 284 14.00 10.30 2.59
N GLY A 285 13.48 9.92 1.42
CA GLY A 285 13.64 10.63 0.15
C GLY A 285 14.79 10.10 -0.74
N SER A 286 15.66 9.23 -0.21
CA SER A 286 16.69 8.53 -0.98
C SER A 286 16.17 7.23 -1.60
N ARG A 287 16.95 6.68 -2.56
CA ARG A 287 16.62 5.40 -3.19
C ARG A 287 16.75 4.26 -2.18
N ARG A 288 15.67 3.49 -2.00
CA ARG A 288 15.55 2.43 -0.98
C ARG A 288 16.31 1.16 -1.39
N ILE A 289 17.63 1.19 -1.26
CA ILE A 289 18.51 0.04 -1.55
C ILE A 289 19.24 -0.39 -0.27
N VAL A 290 19.15 -1.68 0.05
CA VAL A 290 19.92 -2.34 1.11
C VAL A 290 20.87 -3.36 0.49
N VAL A 291 22.13 -3.34 0.91
CA VAL A 291 23.19 -4.26 0.44
C VAL A 291 23.62 -5.17 1.59
N LEU A 292 23.20 -6.43 1.55
CA LEU A 292 23.62 -7.47 2.48
C LEU A 292 24.95 -8.06 2.01
N HIS A 293 26.03 -7.81 2.75
CA HIS A 293 27.34 -8.33 2.42
C HIS A 293 27.96 -9.16 3.54
N GLY A 294 28.76 -10.18 3.18
CA GLY A 294 29.38 -11.08 4.15
C GLY A 294 29.84 -12.39 3.53
N LEU A 295 30.42 -13.27 4.35
CA LEU A 295 31.02 -14.53 3.90
C LEU A 295 30.02 -15.45 3.16
N GLY A 296 30.56 -16.36 2.34
CA GLY A 296 29.77 -17.43 1.72
C GLY A 296 29.09 -18.30 2.79
N GLY A 297 27.83 -18.70 2.57
CA GLY A 297 27.11 -19.57 3.52
C GLY A 297 26.67 -18.90 4.83
N ILE A 298 26.90 -17.59 5.02
CA ILE A 298 26.55 -16.88 6.26
C ILE A 298 25.04 -16.62 6.45
N GLY A 299 24.22 -16.91 5.43
CA GLY A 299 22.76 -16.79 5.49
C GLY A 299 22.15 -15.55 4.82
N LYS A 300 22.88 -14.79 4.00
CA LYS A 300 22.38 -13.57 3.32
C LYS A 300 21.09 -13.81 2.52
N THR A 301 21.08 -14.84 1.67
CA THR A 301 19.93 -15.25 0.87
C THR A 301 18.73 -15.60 1.76
N GLN A 302 18.95 -16.39 2.82
CA GLN A 302 17.88 -16.77 3.75
C GLN A 302 17.33 -15.56 4.53
N LEU A 303 18.19 -14.61 4.89
CA LEU A 303 17.77 -13.36 5.53
C LEU A 303 16.88 -12.51 4.59
N ALA A 304 17.21 -12.43 3.30
CA ALA A 304 16.37 -11.76 2.31
C ALA A 304 15.02 -12.46 2.12
N ILE A 305 14.99 -13.80 2.10
CA ILE A 305 13.74 -14.59 2.04
C ILE A 305 12.88 -14.34 3.28
N ALA A 306 13.49 -14.37 4.48
CA ALA A 306 12.78 -14.15 5.74
C ALA A 306 12.15 -12.75 5.78
N TYR A 307 12.87 -11.72 5.33
CA TYR A 307 12.34 -10.37 5.20
C TYR A 307 11.16 -10.31 4.21
N ALA A 308 11.34 -10.87 3.01
CA ALA A 308 10.31 -10.88 1.96
C ALA A 308 9.00 -11.55 2.43
N LYS A 309 9.11 -12.69 3.12
CA LYS A 309 7.96 -13.39 3.70
C LYS A 309 7.26 -12.57 4.78
N ARG A 310 8.02 -12.00 5.73
CA ARG A 310 7.46 -11.24 6.87
C ARG A 310 6.75 -9.96 6.42
N HIS A 311 7.21 -9.34 5.34
CA HIS A 311 6.69 -8.08 4.84
C HIS A 311 5.94 -8.22 3.51
N LYS A 312 5.50 -9.43 3.13
CA LYS A 312 4.91 -9.67 1.80
C LYS A 312 3.75 -8.73 1.51
N ASP A 313 2.90 -8.49 2.51
CA ASP A 313 1.66 -7.73 2.36
C ASP A 313 1.90 -6.21 2.25
N ASN A 314 3.13 -5.76 2.56
CA ASN A 314 3.55 -4.37 2.35
C ASN A 314 3.87 -4.07 0.89
N TYR A 315 4.13 -5.10 0.08
CA TYR A 315 4.53 -4.99 -1.30
C TYR A 315 3.42 -5.47 -2.24
N SER A 316 3.27 -4.81 -3.38
CA SER A 316 2.43 -5.29 -4.48
C SER A 316 3.12 -6.44 -5.21
N ALA A 317 4.39 -6.29 -5.57
CA ALA A 317 5.17 -7.37 -6.19
C ALA A 317 6.49 -7.60 -5.47
N ILE A 318 6.92 -8.85 -5.42
CA ILE A 318 8.25 -9.24 -4.96
C ILE A 318 8.90 -10.09 -6.04
N PHE A 319 10.03 -9.62 -6.56
CA PHE A 319 10.77 -10.29 -7.62
C PHE A 319 12.13 -10.77 -7.12
N TRP A 320 12.49 -12.00 -7.50
CA TRP A 320 13.78 -12.59 -7.19
C TRP A 320 14.62 -12.75 -8.46
N LEU A 321 15.82 -12.15 -8.47
CA LEU A 321 16.76 -12.19 -9.58
C LEU A 321 18.06 -12.82 -9.09
N ASN A 322 18.64 -13.71 -9.88
CA ASN A 322 19.94 -14.31 -9.58
C ASN A 322 21.00 -13.68 -10.49
N ILE A 323 22.09 -13.16 -9.91
CA ILE A 323 23.19 -12.53 -10.67
C ILE A 323 24.41 -13.45 -10.64
N LYS A 324 24.46 -14.43 -11.55
CA LYS A 324 25.69 -15.21 -11.75
C LYS A 324 26.64 -14.52 -12.73
N ASP A 325 26.06 -13.94 -13.77
CA ASP A 325 26.66 -13.24 -14.90
C ASP A 325 25.57 -12.40 -15.59
N GLU A 326 25.93 -11.57 -16.57
CA GLU A 326 24.98 -10.67 -17.25
C GLU A 326 23.83 -11.42 -17.94
N ASP A 327 24.14 -12.54 -18.61
CA ASP A 327 23.16 -13.36 -19.33
C ASP A 327 22.14 -14.00 -18.37
N SER A 328 22.58 -14.53 -17.24
CA SER A 328 21.71 -15.11 -16.21
C SER A 328 20.76 -14.07 -15.59
N LEU A 329 21.24 -12.82 -15.46
CA LEU A 329 20.42 -11.72 -14.98
C LEU A 329 19.37 -11.33 -16.02
N LYS A 330 19.76 -11.18 -17.29
CA LYS A 330 18.84 -10.95 -18.42
C LYS A 330 17.77 -12.03 -18.54
N GLN A 331 18.14 -13.31 -18.38
CA GLN A 331 17.18 -14.41 -18.33
C GLN A 331 16.24 -14.34 -17.12
N SER A 332 16.72 -13.85 -15.97
CA SER A 332 15.86 -13.59 -14.81
C SER A 332 14.82 -12.52 -15.16
N PHE A 333 15.22 -11.41 -15.77
CA PHE A 333 14.29 -10.37 -16.27
C PHE A 333 13.26 -10.93 -17.26
N ALA A 334 13.65 -11.85 -18.16
CA ALA A 334 12.69 -12.52 -19.04
C ALA A 334 11.64 -13.37 -18.31
N LYS A 335 12.00 -13.97 -17.16
CA LYS A 335 11.03 -14.65 -16.29
C LYS A 335 10.11 -13.66 -15.60
N LEU A 336 10.64 -12.54 -15.09
CA LEU A 336 9.84 -11.45 -14.48
C LEU A 336 8.83 -10.90 -15.50
N ALA A 337 9.28 -10.61 -16.73
CA ALA A 337 8.43 -10.18 -17.82
C ALA A 337 7.26 -11.16 -18.06
N LYS A 338 7.53 -12.47 -18.12
CA LYS A 338 6.50 -13.50 -18.24
C LYS A 338 5.52 -13.52 -17.06
N GLN A 339 5.98 -13.25 -15.83
CA GLN A 339 5.11 -13.16 -14.66
C GLN A 339 4.22 -11.92 -14.71
N ILE A 340 4.80 -10.74 -14.99
CA ILE A 340 4.04 -9.49 -15.09
C ILE A 340 3.02 -9.58 -16.24
N SER A 341 3.38 -10.13 -17.41
CA SER A 341 2.45 -10.26 -18.54
C SER A 341 1.25 -11.18 -18.26
N ARG A 342 1.38 -12.15 -17.36
CA ARG A 342 0.26 -13.04 -16.98
C ARG A 342 -0.80 -12.30 -16.18
N GLU A 343 -0.37 -11.47 -15.24
CA GLU A 343 -1.25 -10.72 -14.33
C GLU A 343 -1.69 -9.37 -14.94
N HIS A 344 -0.84 -8.78 -15.78
CA HIS A 344 -1.03 -7.47 -16.41
C HIS A 344 -0.74 -7.52 -17.93
N PRO A 345 -1.59 -8.19 -18.74
CA PRO A 345 -1.36 -8.35 -20.18
C PRO A 345 -1.27 -7.02 -20.97
N SER A 346 -1.89 -5.96 -20.45
CA SER A 346 -1.89 -4.62 -21.06
C SER A 346 -0.75 -3.71 -20.60
N ALA A 347 -0.09 -4.03 -19.47
CA ALA A 347 0.87 -3.13 -18.83
C ALA A 347 2.27 -3.21 -19.45
N ILE A 348 2.53 -4.22 -20.29
CA ILE A 348 3.80 -4.37 -20.97
C ILE A 348 3.60 -4.43 -22.48
N ARG A 349 4.31 -3.56 -23.20
CA ARG A 349 4.31 -3.49 -24.68
C ARG A 349 5.08 -4.65 -25.30
N PHE A 350 4.79 -5.90 -24.91
CA PHE A 350 5.40 -7.08 -25.52
C PHE A 350 4.64 -7.61 -26.74
N SER A 351 3.64 -6.90 -27.27
CA SER A 351 2.82 -7.39 -28.37
C SER A 351 3.63 -7.81 -29.61
N ASN A 352 4.87 -7.35 -29.75
CA ASN A 352 5.77 -7.67 -30.88
C ASN A 352 7.17 -8.19 -30.48
N ILE A 353 7.50 -8.37 -29.19
CA ILE A 353 8.87 -8.70 -28.75
C ILE A 353 8.97 -10.21 -28.49
N ASP A 354 9.86 -10.89 -29.20
CA ASP A 354 10.23 -12.27 -28.83
C ASP A 354 11.10 -12.22 -27.56
N ILE A 355 10.46 -12.53 -26.42
CA ILE A 355 11.05 -12.55 -25.07
C ILE A 355 12.31 -13.42 -25.00
N ASN A 356 12.51 -14.36 -25.93
CA ASN A 356 13.67 -15.23 -25.95
C ASN A 356 14.80 -14.75 -26.89
N GLN A 357 14.57 -13.75 -27.75
CA GLN A 357 15.56 -13.27 -28.73
C GLN A 357 16.09 -11.86 -28.42
N ASN A 358 15.31 -10.98 -27.78
CA ASN A 358 15.74 -9.61 -27.48
C ASN A 358 15.72 -9.30 -25.97
N LEU A 359 16.66 -9.89 -25.23
CA LEU A 359 16.69 -9.80 -23.77
C LEU A 359 16.97 -8.38 -23.24
N ASP A 360 17.70 -7.54 -23.97
CA ASP A 360 17.97 -6.16 -23.57
C ASP A 360 16.69 -5.31 -23.58
N GLU A 361 15.88 -5.44 -24.64
CA GLU A 361 14.57 -4.76 -24.74
C GLU A 361 13.59 -5.23 -23.65
N VAL A 362 13.69 -6.51 -23.25
CA VAL A 362 12.92 -7.06 -22.14
C VAL A 362 13.33 -6.42 -20.81
N VAL A 363 14.62 -6.24 -20.56
CA VAL A 363 15.12 -5.55 -19.35
C VAL A 363 14.57 -4.13 -19.28
N ASP A 364 14.66 -3.37 -20.37
CA ASP A 364 14.17 -1.98 -20.40
C ASP A 364 12.65 -1.87 -20.27
N SER A 365 11.90 -2.82 -20.84
CA SER A 365 10.44 -2.89 -20.68
C SER A 365 10.04 -3.13 -19.22
N VAL A 366 10.72 -4.05 -18.52
CA VAL A 366 10.46 -4.32 -17.10
C VAL A 366 10.85 -3.10 -16.25
N LYS A 367 12.00 -2.47 -16.50
CA LYS A 367 12.42 -1.24 -15.80
C LYS A 367 11.42 -0.10 -15.98
N SER A 368 10.86 0.03 -17.18
CA SER A 368 9.82 1.03 -17.49
C SER A 368 8.55 0.76 -16.70
N TRP A 369 8.10 -0.50 -16.64
CA TRP A 369 6.93 -0.89 -15.84
C TRP A 369 7.13 -0.63 -14.34
N LEU A 370 8.31 -0.94 -13.79
CA LEU A 370 8.67 -0.63 -12.40
C LEU A 370 8.70 0.87 -12.11
N SER A 371 8.90 1.70 -13.14
CA SER A 371 9.02 3.15 -13.04
C SER A 371 7.73 3.92 -13.33
N LEU A 372 6.59 3.22 -13.53
CA LEU A 372 5.29 3.86 -13.70
C LEU A 372 4.91 4.67 -12.43
N PRO A 373 4.31 5.87 -12.53
CA PRO A 373 4.12 6.78 -11.39
C PRO A 373 3.41 6.18 -10.16
N ASP A 374 2.48 5.25 -10.38
CA ASP A 374 1.73 4.60 -9.31
C ASP A 374 2.39 3.30 -8.79
N ASN A 375 3.45 2.81 -9.45
CA ASN A 375 4.12 1.54 -9.16
C ASN A 375 5.18 1.69 -8.05
N THR A 376 4.72 1.99 -6.84
CA THR A 376 5.62 2.42 -5.75
C THR A 376 5.96 1.33 -4.74
N ARG A 377 5.26 0.19 -4.77
CA ARG A 377 5.28 -0.84 -3.72
C ARG A 377 5.88 -2.17 -4.15
N TRP A 378 6.82 -2.21 -5.08
CA TRP A 378 7.52 -3.45 -5.42
C TRP A 378 8.82 -3.64 -4.62
N LEU A 379 9.26 -4.89 -4.47
CA LEU A 379 10.55 -5.29 -3.90
C LEU A 379 11.32 -6.11 -4.94
N MET A 380 12.53 -5.70 -5.28
CA MET A 380 13.48 -6.49 -6.08
C MET A 380 14.59 -7.05 -5.20
N ILE A 381 14.81 -8.36 -5.27
CA ILE A 381 15.90 -9.04 -4.57
C ILE A 381 16.89 -9.53 -5.60
N TYR A 382 18.06 -8.91 -5.65
CA TYR A 382 19.19 -9.31 -6.48
C TYR A 382 20.13 -10.18 -5.65
N ASP A 383 20.08 -11.48 -5.90
CA ASP A 383 20.83 -12.47 -5.15
C ASP A 383 22.14 -12.86 -5.86
N ASN A 384 23.18 -13.17 -5.07
CA ASN A 384 24.51 -13.62 -5.52
C ASN A 384 25.31 -12.62 -6.36
N TYR A 385 25.23 -11.32 -6.10
CA TYR A 385 26.02 -10.30 -6.80
C TYR A 385 27.52 -10.33 -6.42
N ASP A 386 28.19 -11.44 -6.67
CA ASP A 386 29.53 -11.75 -6.16
C ASP A 386 30.67 -11.27 -7.08
N ASN A 387 30.38 -10.88 -8.33
CA ASN A 387 31.36 -10.35 -9.29
C ASN A 387 30.98 -8.93 -9.79
N PRO A 388 31.04 -7.91 -8.92
CA PRO A 388 30.67 -6.55 -9.29
C PRO A 388 31.70 -5.91 -10.23
N LYS A 389 31.23 -5.18 -11.25
CA LYS A 389 32.11 -4.40 -12.12
C LYS A 389 32.52 -3.09 -11.43
N LEU A 390 33.72 -3.08 -10.86
CA LEU A 390 34.29 -1.93 -10.16
C LEU A 390 35.26 -1.15 -11.06
N SER A 391 35.66 0.05 -10.63
CA SER A 391 36.60 0.89 -11.38
C SER A 391 37.94 0.19 -11.59
N GLY A 392 38.32 -0.06 -12.84
CA GLY A 392 39.55 -0.79 -13.20
C GLY A 392 39.38 -2.30 -13.37
N GLU A 393 38.17 -2.85 -13.16
CA GLU A 393 37.89 -4.27 -13.37
C GLU A 393 37.87 -4.60 -14.87
N THR A 394 38.61 -5.64 -15.25
CA THR A 394 38.75 -6.10 -16.65
C THR A 394 38.07 -7.44 -16.91
N ASP A 395 37.58 -8.11 -15.86
CA ASP A 395 36.86 -9.37 -16.02
C ASP A 395 35.61 -9.17 -16.90
N PRO A 396 35.53 -9.83 -18.07
CA PRO A 396 34.37 -9.75 -18.94
C PRO A 396 33.10 -10.34 -18.29
N ALA A 397 33.24 -11.18 -17.25
CA ALA A 397 32.11 -11.71 -16.49
C ALA A 397 31.63 -10.77 -15.36
N ALA A 398 32.32 -9.65 -15.10
CA ALA A 398 31.92 -8.71 -14.08
C ALA A 398 30.67 -7.93 -14.51
N VAL A 399 29.68 -7.88 -13.63
CA VAL A 399 28.36 -7.29 -13.93
C VAL A 399 28.25 -5.92 -13.31
N ASP A 400 27.87 -4.93 -14.14
CA ASP A 400 27.48 -3.61 -13.66
C ASP A 400 25.97 -3.61 -13.36
N ILE A 401 25.61 -3.75 -12.08
CA ILE A 401 24.22 -3.85 -11.66
C ILE A 401 23.45 -2.56 -11.91
N THR A 402 24.11 -1.40 -12.02
CA THR A 402 23.46 -0.09 -12.18
C THR A 402 22.62 -0.03 -13.45
N LYS A 403 23.03 -0.73 -14.50
CA LYS A 403 22.32 -0.85 -15.79
C LYS A 403 20.97 -1.56 -15.67
N PHE A 404 20.83 -2.40 -14.65
CA PHE A 404 19.65 -3.23 -14.40
C PHE A 404 18.72 -2.63 -13.33
N LEU A 405 19.09 -1.50 -12.73
CA LEU A 405 18.24 -0.80 -11.78
C LEU A 405 17.22 0.08 -12.53
N PRO A 406 15.96 0.19 -12.07
CA PRO A 406 15.00 1.13 -12.65
C PRO A 406 15.46 2.59 -12.47
N GLU A 407 14.96 3.50 -13.30
CA GLU A 407 15.34 4.93 -13.23
C GLU A 407 14.65 5.66 -12.07
N SER A 408 13.44 5.24 -11.73
CA SER A 408 12.68 5.80 -10.61
C SER A 408 13.25 5.39 -9.24
N TYR A 409 13.01 6.25 -8.24
CA TYR A 409 13.47 6.07 -6.86
C TYR A 409 12.46 5.33 -5.98
N GLN A 410 11.28 5.02 -6.54
CA GLN A 410 10.24 4.25 -5.87
C GLN A 410 10.58 2.75 -5.83
N GLY A 411 9.81 1.98 -5.06
CA GLY A 411 10.09 0.57 -4.82
C GLY A 411 11.23 0.35 -3.82
N SER A 412 11.57 -0.92 -3.58
CA SER A 412 12.59 -1.35 -2.62
C SER A 412 13.52 -2.36 -3.26
N ILE A 413 14.80 -2.32 -2.92
CA ILE A 413 15.81 -3.20 -3.48
C ILE A 413 16.66 -3.81 -2.37
N ILE A 414 16.81 -5.13 -2.39
CA ILE A 414 17.77 -5.87 -1.57
C ILE A 414 18.81 -6.49 -2.50
N ILE A 415 20.08 -6.31 -2.21
CA ILE A 415 21.20 -6.92 -2.93
C ILE A 415 21.95 -7.83 -1.96
N THR A 416 22.26 -9.07 -2.34
CA THR A 416 23.14 -9.96 -1.57
C THR A 416 24.47 -10.14 -2.30
N THR A 417 25.59 -10.04 -1.58
CA THR A 417 26.94 -10.16 -2.18
C THR A 417 27.98 -10.65 -1.16
N ARG A 418 29.08 -11.23 -1.63
CA ARG A 418 30.29 -11.46 -0.84
C ARG A 418 31.20 -10.23 -0.79
N SER A 419 31.10 -9.33 -1.77
CA SER A 419 31.97 -8.16 -1.86
C SER A 419 31.52 -7.07 -0.88
N SER A 420 32.44 -6.66 -0.02
CA SER A 420 32.24 -5.50 0.86
C SER A 420 32.45 -4.17 0.14
N GLU A 421 32.74 -4.15 -1.16
CA GLU A 421 33.06 -2.94 -1.93
C GLU A 421 31.83 -2.34 -2.65
N VAL A 422 30.71 -3.06 -2.66
CA VAL A 422 29.45 -2.57 -3.22
C VAL A 422 28.86 -1.49 -2.30
N ARG A 423 28.68 -0.27 -2.83
CA ARG A 423 28.26 0.94 -2.08
C ARG A 423 27.00 1.64 -2.63
N ILE A 424 26.23 0.95 -3.46
CA ILE A 424 25.06 1.53 -4.16
C ILE A 424 23.81 1.74 -3.27
N GLY A 425 23.91 1.51 -1.97
CA GLY A 425 22.82 1.59 -1.01
C GLY A 425 23.32 1.46 0.43
N HIS A 426 22.42 1.26 1.38
CA HIS A 426 22.73 1.06 2.79
C HIS A 426 23.41 -0.30 3.02
N PRO A 427 24.71 -0.36 3.40
CA PRO A 427 25.41 -1.62 3.58
C PRO A 427 25.12 -2.21 4.95
N ILE A 428 24.75 -3.50 4.98
CA ILE A 428 24.56 -4.28 6.20
C ILE A 428 25.52 -5.46 6.15
N GLN A 429 26.47 -5.48 7.08
CA GLN A 429 27.45 -6.55 7.21
C GLN A 429 26.86 -7.73 7.98
N ILE A 430 26.67 -8.86 7.31
CA ILE A 430 26.20 -10.09 7.94
C ILE A 430 27.39 -10.84 8.54
N ARG A 431 27.38 -10.94 9.87
CA ARG A 431 28.43 -11.60 10.68
C ARG A 431 28.03 -13.01 11.08
N LYS A 432 28.92 -13.75 11.74
CA LYS A 432 28.61 -15.06 12.35
C LYS A 432 27.55 -14.91 13.46
N LEU A 433 26.85 -15.98 13.77
CA LEU A 433 25.95 -15.99 14.92
C LEU A 433 26.77 -15.93 16.21
N GLY A 434 26.59 -14.86 16.98
CA GLY A 434 27.36 -14.65 18.21
C GLY A 434 26.85 -15.47 19.39
N ASN A 435 25.55 -15.81 19.40
CA ASN A 435 24.95 -16.64 20.43
C ASN A 435 25.06 -18.13 20.05
N VAL A 436 25.61 -18.93 20.95
CA VAL A 436 25.74 -20.39 20.77
C VAL A 436 24.35 -21.06 20.72
N ASP A 437 23.36 -20.50 21.41
CA ASP A 437 22.00 -21.04 21.42
C ASP A 437 21.35 -20.97 20.04
N ASP A 438 21.58 -19.89 19.28
CA ASP A 438 21.13 -19.77 17.89
C ASP A 438 21.77 -20.86 17.02
N GLY A 439 23.06 -21.15 17.26
CA GLY A 439 23.76 -22.22 16.56
C GLY A 439 23.23 -23.61 16.90
N LEU A 440 22.90 -23.85 18.17
CA LEU A 440 22.27 -25.08 18.65
C LEU A 440 20.88 -25.27 18.05
N GLU A 441 20.10 -24.20 17.91
CA GLU A 441 18.78 -24.25 17.30
C GLU A 441 18.86 -24.65 15.82
N ILE A 442 19.83 -24.13 15.06
CA ILE A 442 20.07 -24.59 13.67
C ILE A 442 20.44 -26.07 13.64
N LEU A 443 21.35 -26.50 14.52
CA LEU A 443 21.79 -27.89 14.62
C LEU A 443 20.63 -28.83 14.99
N LEU A 444 19.74 -28.37 15.88
CA LEU A 444 18.54 -29.07 16.30
C LEU A 444 17.57 -29.26 15.16
N ASN A 445 17.24 -28.18 14.46
CA ASN A 445 16.31 -28.22 13.34
C ASN A 445 16.85 -29.09 12.20
N ALA A 446 18.14 -28.98 11.87
CA ALA A 446 18.76 -29.74 10.80
C ALA A 446 18.97 -31.24 11.13
N SER A 447 19.20 -31.58 12.40
CA SER A 447 19.37 -32.97 12.84
C SER A 447 18.07 -33.69 13.21
N ARG A 448 16.97 -32.94 13.40
CA ARG A 448 15.66 -33.44 13.89
C ARG A 448 15.73 -34.18 15.22
N ARG A 449 16.74 -33.89 16.05
CA ARG A 449 16.94 -34.47 17.38
C ARG A 449 16.38 -33.55 18.46
N GLN A 450 15.98 -34.08 19.61
CA GLN A 450 15.49 -33.29 20.74
C GLN A 450 16.50 -33.22 21.90
N GLY A 451 16.35 -32.24 22.80
CA GLY A 451 17.13 -32.15 24.04
C GLY A 451 18.58 -31.66 23.89
N LEU A 452 18.91 -31.00 22.77
CA LEU A 452 20.29 -30.64 22.42
C LEU A 452 20.90 -29.52 23.27
N ILE A 453 20.06 -28.63 23.81
CA ILE A 453 20.51 -27.54 24.69
C ILE A 453 21.18 -28.10 25.96
N THR A 454 20.77 -29.29 26.39
CA THR A 454 21.34 -29.99 27.55
C THR A 454 22.45 -30.98 27.20
N ASP A 455 22.72 -31.24 25.92
CA ASP A 455 23.77 -32.16 25.48
C ASP A 455 25.13 -31.43 25.42
N PRO A 456 26.11 -31.77 26.28
CA PRO A 456 27.39 -31.08 26.34
C PRO A 456 28.22 -31.23 25.06
N ASP A 457 28.03 -32.30 24.29
CA ASP A 457 28.76 -32.54 23.05
C ASP A 457 28.13 -31.80 21.87
N ALA A 458 26.80 -31.61 21.87
CA ALA A 458 26.13 -30.70 20.94
C ALA A 458 26.59 -29.25 21.14
N VAL A 459 26.70 -28.80 22.40
CA VAL A 459 27.23 -27.46 22.75
C VAL A 459 28.68 -27.29 22.28
N LYS A 460 29.53 -28.30 22.48
CA LYS A 460 30.93 -28.25 21.98
C LYS A 460 30.96 -28.18 20.46
N LEU A 461 30.15 -28.97 19.76
CA LEU A 461 30.11 -28.95 18.30
C LEU A 461 29.63 -27.58 17.78
N ALA A 462 28.59 -27.01 18.36
CA ALA A 462 28.09 -25.68 17.96
C ALA A 462 29.16 -24.58 18.14
N LYS A 463 29.93 -24.65 19.23
CA LYS A 463 31.08 -23.76 19.46
C LYS A 463 32.20 -23.96 18.44
N GLU A 464 32.53 -25.21 18.12
CA GLU A 464 33.59 -25.53 17.15
C GLU A 464 33.22 -25.09 15.72
N LEU A 465 31.93 -25.10 15.38
CA LEU A 465 31.42 -24.61 14.10
C LEU A 465 31.25 -23.08 14.05
N ASP A 466 31.63 -22.39 15.14
CA ASP A 466 31.83 -20.94 15.23
C ASP A 466 30.67 -20.09 14.68
N GLY A 467 29.44 -20.53 14.93
CA GLY A 467 28.24 -19.79 14.53
C GLY A 467 28.07 -19.62 13.01
N LEU A 468 28.70 -20.47 12.19
CA LEU A 468 28.55 -20.48 10.73
C LEU A 468 27.29 -21.29 10.33
N PRO A 469 26.22 -20.64 9.83
CA PRO A 469 24.94 -21.32 9.60
C PRO A 469 25.03 -22.50 8.63
N LEU A 470 25.77 -22.36 7.52
CA LEU A 470 25.92 -23.45 6.55
C LEU A 470 26.68 -24.64 7.14
N ALA A 471 27.69 -24.42 7.98
CA ALA A 471 28.44 -25.49 8.62
C ALA A 471 27.55 -26.25 9.63
N LEU A 472 26.81 -25.51 10.45
CA LEU A 472 25.85 -26.05 11.42
C LEU A 472 24.75 -26.87 10.74
N ALA A 473 24.13 -26.33 9.68
CA ALA A 473 23.10 -27.04 8.93
C ALA A 473 23.63 -28.30 8.25
N THR A 474 24.86 -28.25 7.69
CA THR A 474 25.51 -29.42 7.06
C THR A 474 25.81 -30.51 8.09
N ALA A 475 26.35 -30.15 9.25
CA ALA A 475 26.59 -31.08 10.35
C ALA A 475 25.29 -31.70 10.87
N GLY A 476 24.24 -30.89 11.05
CA GLY A 476 22.92 -31.36 11.45
C GLY A 476 22.32 -32.34 10.44
N ALA A 477 22.35 -32.03 9.14
CA ALA A 477 21.84 -32.92 8.10
C ALA A 477 22.58 -34.27 8.04
N TYR A 478 23.89 -34.26 8.27
CA TYR A 478 24.66 -35.50 8.41
C TYR A 478 24.18 -36.35 9.60
N LEU A 479 23.92 -35.69 10.74
CA LEU A 479 23.47 -36.33 11.97
C LEU A 479 22.03 -36.84 11.88
N ASP A 480 21.17 -36.22 11.07
CA ASP A 480 19.83 -36.77 10.74
C ASP A 480 19.96 -38.10 9.98
N GLN A 481 20.91 -38.19 9.05
CA GLN A 481 21.07 -39.35 8.15
C GLN A 481 21.93 -40.48 8.73
N THR A 482 22.47 -40.33 9.95
CA THR A 482 23.39 -41.29 10.57
C THR A 482 23.02 -41.56 12.03
N ALA A 483 23.25 -42.79 12.49
CA ALA A 483 23.08 -43.16 13.91
C ALA A 483 24.22 -42.66 14.82
N ARG A 484 25.07 -41.75 14.34
CA ARG A 484 26.25 -41.28 15.08
C ARG A 484 25.89 -40.28 16.17
N SER A 485 26.66 -40.28 17.25
CA SER A 485 26.56 -39.31 18.33
C SER A 485 27.20 -37.96 17.95
N PHE A 486 26.92 -36.90 18.71
CA PHE A 486 27.58 -35.60 18.53
C PHE A 486 29.09 -35.67 18.80
N SER A 487 29.50 -36.45 19.80
CA SER A 487 30.91 -36.67 20.12
C SER A 487 31.65 -37.40 19.00
N ASP A 488 31.02 -38.40 18.37
CA ASP A 488 31.59 -39.07 17.19
C ASP A 488 31.76 -38.12 16.01
N TYR A 489 30.76 -37.28 15.73
CA TYR A 489 30.86 -36.28 14.67
C TYR A 489 31.95 -35.26 14.95
N LEU A 490 32.04 -34.76 16.19
CA LEU A 490 33.07 -33.82 16.59
C LEU A 490 34.48 -34.40 16.40
N ARG A 491 34.67 -35.69 16.69
CA ARG A 491 35.94 -36.39 16.41
C ARG A 491 36.26 -36.41 14.92
N LEU A 492 35.30 -36.79 14.07
CA LEU A 492 35.47 -36.81 12.61
C LEU A 492 35.77 -35.41 12.06
N TYR A 493 35.13 -34.39 12.61
CA TYR A 493 35.37 -33.01 12.25
C TYR A 493 36.81 -32.60 12.54
N LYS A 494 37.33 -32.91 13.74
CA LYS A 494 38.72 -32.64 14.10
C LYS A 494 39.73 -33.40 13.23
N GLU A 495 39.44 -34.66 12.90
CA GLU A 495 40.27 -35.46 11.99
C GLU A 495 40.28 -34.87 10.57
N SER A 496 39.12 -34.49 10.05
CA SER A 496 38.97 -33.85 8.74
C SER A 496 39.70 -32.51 8.69
N TRP A 497 39.59 -31.71 9.74
CA TRP A 497 40.28 -30.43 9.89
C TRP A 497 41.80 -30.56 9.81
N VAL A 498 42.38 -31.52 10.56
CA VAL A 498 43.82 -31.80 10.53
C VAL A 498 44.26 -32.24 9.14
N ARG A 499 43.51 -33.13 8.50
CA ARG A 499 43.80 -33.60 7.14
C ARG A 499 43.81 -32.45 6.13
N LEU A 500 42.81 -31.57 6.17
CA LEU A 500 42.73 -30.41 5.27
C LEU A 500 43.89 -29.43 5.47
N LYS A 501 44.38 -29.28 6.71
CA LYS A 501 45.56 -28.47 7.01
C LYS A 501 46.82 -29.04 6.33
N GLU A 502 46.91 -30.36 6.17
CA GLU A 502 48.02 -31.04 5.50
C GLU A 502 47.87 -31.06 3.97
N THR A 503 46.67 -31.34 3.45
CA THR A 503 46.44 -31.54 2.01
C THR A 503 46.12 -30.26 1.25
N SER A 504 45.68 -29.20 1.91
CA SER A 504 45.21 -27.96 1.26
C SER A 504 45.63 -26.71 2.04
N PRO A 505 46.96 -26.44 2.16
CA PRO A 505 47.48 -25.32 2.93
C PRO A 505 47.06 -23.95 2.37
N GLU A 506 46.63 -23.89 1.11
CA GLU A 506 46.13 -22.67 0.46
C GLU A 506 44.80 -22.16 1.06
N LEU A 507 44.04 -23.00 1.77
CA LEU A 507 42.88 -22.57 2.55
C LEU A 507 43.38 -21.81 3.80
N SER A 508 43.52 -20.50 3.68
CA SER A 508 44.10 -19.65 4.72
C SER A 508 43.09 -19.20 5.78
N SER A 509 41.80 -19.10 5.44
CA SER A 509 40.76 -18.68 6.38
C SER A 509 40.25 -19.86 7.22
N TYR A 510 39.94 -19.58 8.50
CA TYR A 510 39.36 -20.56 9.42
C TYR A 510 37.94 -20.97 8.95
N GLU A 511 37.21 -20.03 8.35
CA GLU A 511 35.86 -20.20 7.87
C GLU A 511 35.78 -21.14 6.68
N ASP A 512 36.69 -20.99 5.71
CA ASP A 512 36.76 -21.91 4.58
C ASP A 512 37.06 -23.32 5.09
N ARG A 513 38.04 -23.49 5.99
CA ARG A 513 38.36 -24.80 6.57
C ARG A 513 37.18 -25.43 7.29
N THR A 514 36.37 -24.64 7.99
CA THR A 514 35.16 -25.13 8.68
C THR A 514 34.15 -25.69 7.69
N LEU A 515 33.87 -24.94 6.62
CA LEU A 515 32.95 -25.36 5.57
C LEU A 515 33.47 -26.59 4.83
N TYR A 516 34.74 -26.59 4.41
CA TYR A 516 35.35 -27.75 3.74
C TYR A 516 35.36 -29.00 4.63
N SER A 517 35.65 -28.88 5.93
CA SER A 517 35.66 -30.01 6.86
C SER A 517 34.26 -30.65 6.97
N THR A 518 33.22 -29.84 7.18
CA THR A 518 31.83 -30.35 7.26
C THR A 518 31.36 -30.97 5.94
N TRP A 519 31.73 -30.38 4.80
CA TRP A 519 31.43 -30.92 3.48
C TRP A 519 32.16 -32.24 3.23
N GLN A 520 33.45 -32.33 3.54
CA GLN A 520 34.27 -33.52 3.31
C GLN A 520 33.75 -34.73 4.08
N ILE A 521 33.36 -34.55 5.36
CA ILE A 521 32.77 -35.62 6.17
C ILE A 521 31.49 -36.17 5.52
N SER A 522 30.67 -35.26 4.99
CA SER A 522 29.42 -35.63 4.31
C SER A 522 29.71 -36.33 2.98
N PHE A 523 30.65 -35.83 2.19
CA PHE A 523 31.08 -36.43 0.93
C PHE A 523 31.68 -37.82 1.12
N ASP A 524 32.55 -38.01 2.12
CA ASP A 524 33.16 -39.30 2.44
C ASP A 524 32.10 -40.33 2.83
N ASN A 525 31.09 -39.94 3.61
CA ASN A 525 29.97 -40.82 3.95
C ASN A 525 29.09 -41.16 2.74
N ILE A 526 28.82 -40.20 1.84
CA ILE A 526 28.11 -40.47 0.58
C ILE A 526 28.92 -41.45 -0.27
N LYS A 527 30.23 -41.25 -0.40
CA LYS A 527 31.12 -42.12 -1.17
C LYS A 527 31.16 -43.55 -0.61
N GLN A 528 31.16 -43.70 0.71
CA GLN A 528 31.09 -45.01 1.36
C GLN A 528 29.76 -45.72 1.13
N ARG A 529 28.63 -45.00 1.17
CA ARG A 529 27.29 -45.57 0.96
C ARG A 529 27.01 -45.87 -0.51
N ASN A 530 27.37 -44.96 -1.41
CA ASN A 530 27.16 -45.08 -2.84
C ASN A 530 28.27 -44.34 -3.63
N PRO A 531 29.28 -45.08 -4.12
CA PRO A 531 30.37 -44.50 -4.91
C PRO A 531 29.90 -43.76 -6.18
N LEU A 532 28.80 -44.20 -6.81
CA LEU A 532 28.26 -43.55 -8.01
C LEU A 532 27.67 -42.17 -7.69
N SER A 533 27.01 -42.01 -6.54
CA SER A 533 26.52 -40.71 -6.08
C SER A 533 27.68 -39.73 -5.83
N ALA A 534 28.78 -40.21 -5.26
CA ALA A 534 29.98 -39.40 -5.08
C ALA A 534 30.64 -39.01 -6.42
N HIS A 535 30.68 -39.93 -7.39
CA HIS A 535 31.14 -39.60 -8.75
C HIS A 535 30.25 -38.55 -9.42
N LEU A 536 28.93 -38.64 -9.26
CA LEU A 536 28.00 -37.65 -9.81
C LEU A 536 28.20 -36.26 -9.18
N LEU A 537 28.35 -36.19 -7.85
CA LEU A 537 28.69 -34.94 -7.14
C LEU A 537 30.03 -34.38 -7.62
N GLY A 538 31.03 -35.24 -7.81
CA GLY A 538 32.31 -34.87 -8.40
C GLY A 538 32.15 -34.27 -9.80
N LEU A 539 31.32 -34.89 -10.65
CA LEU A 539 31.03 -34.39 -12.00
C LEU A 539 30.35 -33.02 -11.98
N TRP A 540 29.40 -32.79 -11.07
CA TRP A 540 28.75 -31.48 -10.92
C TRP A 540 29.69 -30.36 -10.48
N ALA A 541 30.72 -30.68 -9.69
CA ALA A 541 31.77 -29.72 -9.34
C ALA A 541 32.55 -29.23 -10.58
N TYR A 542 32.65 -30.02 -11.65
CA TYR A 542 33.27 -29.61 -12.91
C TYR A 542 32.38 -28.68 -13.74
N SER A 543 31.06 -28.70 -13.56
CA SER A 543 30.10 -27.89 -14.33
C SER A 543 29.95 -26.46 -13.82
N CYS A 544 30.46 -26.13 -12.62
CA CYS A 544 30.50 -24.78 -12.10
C CYS A 544 31.79 -24.06 -12.56
N ARG A 545 31.66 -23.08 -13.46
CA ARG A 545 32.79 -22.32 -14.05
C ARG A 545 33.69 -21.57 -13.03
N ASN A 546 33.29 -21.45 -11.76
CA ASN A 546 34.03 -20.72 -10.72
C ASN A 546 34.99 -21.60 -9.86
N ALA A 547 35.15 -22.90 -10.14
CA ALA A 547 36.12 -23.73 -9.44
C ALA A 547 37.50 -23.69 -10.12
N LYS A 548 38.53 -23.16 -9.45
CA LYS A 548 39.92 -23.21 -9.94
C LYS A 548 40.35 -24.68 -10.15
N PRO A 549 41.14 -25.00 -11.20
CA PRO A 549 41.38 -26.37 -11.65
C PRO A 549 42.11 -27.31 -10.67
N ARG A 550 42.67 -26.81 -9.55
CA ARG A 550 43.50 -27.61 -8.62
C ARG A 550 42.80 -28.07 -7.32
N GLN A 551 41.57 -27.64 -7.06
CA GLN A 551 40.74 -28.15 -5.95
C GLN A 551 39.77 -29.24 -6.43
N ARG A 552 40.23 -30.09 -7.35
CA ARG A 552 39.43 -31.16 -7.93
C ARG A 552 39.84 -32.47 -7.25
N ILE A 553 39.00 -32.87 -6.29
CA ILE A 553 39.08 -34.02 -5.35
C ILE A 553 39.55 -33.61 -3.96
#